data_AF-A0A1Y1QCU9-F1
#
_entry.id   AF-A0A1Y1QCU9-F1
#
_cell.length_a   1.000
_cell.length_b   1.000
_cell.length_c   1.000
_cell.angle_alpha   90.00
_cell.angle_beta   90.00
_cell.angle_gamma   90.00
#
_symmetry.space_group_name_H-M   'P 1'
#
loop_
_entity.id
_entity.type
_entity.pdbx_description
1 polymer ?
#
loop_
_entity_poly.entity_id
_entity_poly.type
_entity_poly.pdbx_seq_one_letter_code
_entity_poly.pdbx_strand_id
1 'polypeptide(L)'
;MLYCYGDCCPLCADCYHHTQPTPGRDRFAALPYDAISGTCDYFHSNEPSEALIRETAYYLWLREGCPDNRANEHWAQAYQRLCLSTGRVKPCKEM
;
A
#
# COMPACT_ATOMS: atom_id res chain seq x y z
N MET A 1 4.92 16.16 -4.69
CA MET A 1 4.94 15.24 -3.53
C MET A 1 6.34 14.68 -3.40
N LEU A 2 6.90 14.64 -2.19
CA LEU A 2 8.29 14.23 -1.95
C LEU A 2 8.45 12.70 -2.01
N TYR A 3 9.63 12.23 -2.39
CA TYR A 3 10.06 10.83 -2.35
C TYR A 3 10.95 10.57 -1.13
N CYS A 4 10.72 9.44 -0.44
CA CYS A 4 11.52 8.99 0.70
C CYS A 4 12.41 7.81 0.31
N TYR A 5 13.73 8.01 0.43
CA TYR A 5 14.77 6.99 0.20
C TYR A 5 15.08 6.15 1.46
N GLY A 6 14.22 6.21 2.48
CA GLY A 6 14.42 5.53 3.76
C GLY A 6 14.17 4.02 3.69
N ASP A 7 15.04 3.28 2.99
CA ASP A 7 14.96 1.82 2.86
C ASP A 7 15.03 1.11 4.23
N CYS A 8 15.66 1.73 5.23
CA CYS A 8 15.80 1.19 6.58
C CYS A 8 14.65 1.57 7.54
N CYS A 9 13.61 2.26 7.07
CA CYS A 9 12.47 2.62 7.92
C CYS A 9 11.52 1.42 8.07
N PRO A 10 11.07 1.05 9.30
CA PRO A 10 10.12 -0.05 9.48
C PRO A 10 8.75 0.22 8.84
N LEU A 11 8.43 1.48 8.53
CA LEU A 11 7.18 1.90 7.88
C LEU A 11 7.30 1.98 6.35
N CYS A 12 8.46 1.68 5.77
CA CYS A 12 8.74 1.89 4.34
C CYS A 12 7.73 1.15 3.44
N ALA A 13 7.37 -0.08 3.81
CA ALA A 13 6.41 -0.94 3.11
C ALA A 13 5.00 -0.32 2.99
N ASP A 14 4.63 0.48 3.97
CA ASP A 14 3.26 0.99 4.14
C ASP A 14 3.16 2.49 3.83
N CYS A 15 4.28 3.16 3.58
CA CYS A 15 4.36 4.60 3.37
C CYS A 15 4.23 4.98 1.89
N TYR A 16 3.29 5.88 1.58
CA TYR A 16 3.07 6.42 0.24
C TYR A 16 4.31 7.12 -0.34
N HIS A 17 5.12 7.77 0.49
CA HIS A 17 6.32 8.48 0.02
C HIS A 17 7.43 7.53 -0.46
N HIS A 18 7.41 6.27 -0.01
CA HIS A 18 8.41 5.28 -0.36
C HIS A 18 7.94 4.33 -1.48
N THR A 19 6.69 3.87 -1.38
CA THR A 19 6.12 2.86 -2.30
C THR A 19 5.74 3.40 -3.68
N GLN A 20 5.62 4.72 -3.83
CA GLN A 20 5.19 5.33 -5.08
C GLN A 20 6.38 5.57 -6.04
N PRO A 21 6.18 5.40 -7.35
CA PRO A 21 7.23 5.61 -8.33
C PRO A 21 7.78 7.05 -8.27
N THR A 22 9.06 7.19 -8.61
CA THR A 22 9.85 8.42 -8.48
C THR A 22 9.76 9.47 -9.61
N PRO A 23 9.03 9.31 -10.75
CA PRO A 23 9.23 10.19 -11.88
C PRO A 23 8.80 11.62 -11.54
N GLY A 24 9.76 12.53 -11.57
CA GLY A 24 9.57 13.97 -11.33
C GLY A 24 9.28 14.37 -9.88
N ARG A 25 9.58 13.52 -8.88
CA ARG A 25 9.43 13.85 -7.46
C ARG A 25 10.76 14.27 -6.83
N ASP A 26 10.77 15.40 -6.13
CA ASP A 26 11.92 15.80 -5.29
C ASP A 26 12.08 14.86 -4.09
N ARG A 27 13.32 14.62 -3.67
CA ARG A 27 13.62 13.82 -2.48
C ARG A 27 13.54 14.66 -1.21
N PHE A 28 13.19 14.03 -0.09
CA PHE A 28 13.43 14.65 1.22
C PHE A 28 14.93 14.97 1.38
N ALA A 29 15.25 16.13 1.97
CA ALA A 29 16.63 16.54 2.22
C ALA A 29 17.31 15.67 3.29
N ALA A 30 16.53 15.12 4.22
CA ALA A 30 16.95 14.21 5.26
C ALA A 30 15.84 13.18 5.52
N LEU A 31 16.15 12.08 6.20
CA LEU A 31 15.15 11.10 6.58
C LEU A 31 14.17 11.72 7.59
N PRO A 32 12.86 11.75 7.31
CA PRO A 32 11.86 12.28 8.25
C PRO A 32 11.53 11.29 9.38
N TYR A 33 11.94 10.04 9.25
CA TYR A 33 11.76 9.01 10.28
C TYR A 33 12.80 9.18 11.38
N ASP A 34 12.33 9.27 12.62
CA ASP A 34 13.16 9.26 13.81
C ASP A 34 13.22 7.85 14.39
N ALA A 35 14.40 7.25 14.35
CA ALA A 35 14.64 5.91 14.87
C ALA A 35 14.58 5.83 16.41
N ILE A 36 14.72 6.95 17.12
CA ILE A 36 14.69 6.99 18.59
C ILE A 36 13.23 6.94 19.07
N SER A 37 12.36 7.76 18.50
CA SER A 37 10.92 7.74 18.82
C SER A 37 10.12 6.68 18.07
N GLY A 38 10.66 6.15 16.95
CA GLY A 38 9.94 5.22 16.09
C GLY A 38 8.81 5.87 15.30
N THR A 39 8.86 7.19 15.10
CA THR A 39 7.79 7.97 14.46
C THR A 39 8.29 8.72 13.23
N CYS A 40 7.36 9.11 12.35
CA CYS A 40 7.64 9.90 11.17
C CYS A 40 6.46 10.84 10.93
N ASP A 41 6.69 12.15 11.04
CA ASP A 41 5.64 13.17 10.85
C ASP A 41 5.07 13.19 9.42
N TYR A 42 5.84 12.65 8.47
CA TYR A 42 5.47 12.54 7.06
C TYR A 42 4.94 11.14 6.71
N PHE A 43 4.64 10.29 7.70
CA PHE A 43 4.04 9.00 7.44
C PHE A 43 2.64 9.17 6.86
N HIS A 44 2.46 8.70 5.63
CA HIS A 44 1.16 8.60 4.99
C HIS A 44 0.92 7.15 4.63
N SER A 45 -0.05 6.51 5.31
CA SER A 45 -0.42 5.13 4.97
C SER A 45 -0.90 5.08 3.52
N ASN A 46 -0.31 4.16 2.74
CA ASN A 46 -0.73 3.88 1.38
C ASN A 46 -1.82 2.78 1.36
N GLU A 47 -2.50 2.51 2.49
CA GLU A 47 -3.35 1.33 2.61
C GLU A 47 -4.61 1.56 1.79
N PRO A 48 -5.02 0.58 0.97
CA PRO A 48 -6.28 0.72 0.27
C PRO A 48 -7.41 0.83 1.30
N SER A 49 -8.20 1.89 1.17
CA SER A 49 -9.38 2.06 2.03
C SER A 49 -10.36 0.90 1.85
N GLU A 50 -11.08 0.56 2.91
CA GLU A 50 -12.11 -0.49 2.89
C GLU A 50 -13.16 -0.25 1.79
N ALA A 51 -13.53 1.01 1.57
CA ALA A 51 -14.47 1.39 0.51
C ALA A 51 -13.95 1.00 -0.89
N LEU A 52 -12.68 1.23 -1.16
CA LEU A 52 -12.03 0.89 -2.43
C LEU A 52 -11.88 -0.62 -2.61
N ILE A 53 -11.54 -1.35 -1.53
CA ILE A 53 -11.48 -2.82 -1.55
C ILE A 53 -12.85 -3.40 -1.88
N ARG A 54 -13.89 -2.91 -1.20
CA ARG A 54 -15.28 -3.35 -1.42
C ARG A 54 -15.74 -3.10 -2.86
N GLU A 55 -15.48 -1.91 -3.40
CA GLU A 55 -15.82 -1.58 -4.78
C GLU A 55 -15.09 -2.50 -5.77
N THR A 56 -13.78 -2.68 -5.58
CA THR A 56 -12.97 -3.58 -6.44
C THR A 56 -13.43 -5.03 -6.35
N ALA A 57 -13.74 -5.52 -5.14
CA ALA A 57 -14.25 -6.87 -4.90
C ALA A 57 -15.62 -7.08 -5.56
N TYR A 58 -16.50 -6.08 -5.49
CA TYR A 58 -17.79 -6.12 -6.17
C TYR A 58 -17.63 -6.21 -7.70
N TYR A 59 -16.73 -5.43 -8.29
CA TYR A 59 -16.45 -5.52 -9.73
C TYR A 59 -15.84 -6.87 -10.13
N LEU A 60 -14.97 -7.46 -9.29
CA LEU A 60 -14.44 -8.80 -9.53
C LEU A 60 -15.55 -9.85 -9.50
N TRP A 61 -16.41 -9.80 -8.50
CA TRP A 61 -17.56 -10.70 -8.36
C TRP A 61 -18.55 -10.58 -9.54
N LEU A 62 -18.86 -9.34 -9.96
CA LEU A 62 -19.74 -9.08 -11.09
C LEU A 62 -19.13 -9.63 -12.40
N ARG A 63 -17.81 -9.48 -12.59
CA ARG A 63 -17.11 -9.98 -13.78
C ARG A 63 -17.05 -11.51 -13.85
N GLU A 64 -17.00 -12.19 -12.71
CA GLU A 64 -17.01 -13.66 -12.65
C GLU A 64 -18.41 -14.29 -12.77
N GLY A 65 -19.47 -13.46 -12.93
CA GLY A 65 -20.83 -13.96 -13.12
C GLY A 65 -21.57 -14.25 -11.82
N CYS A 66 -21.24 -13.53 -10.75
CA CYS A 66 -21.91 -13.60 -9.45
C CYS A 66 -21.87 -14.99 -8.78
N PRO A 67 -20.69 -15.61 -8.62
CA PRO A 67 -20.60 -16.89 -7.93
C PRO A 67 -21.00 -16.75 -6.45
N ASP A 68 -21.81 -17.68 -5.97
CA ASP A 68 -22.16 -17.78 -4.55
C ASP A 68 -20.96 -18.32 -3.72
N ASN A 69 -20.87 -17.88 -2.47
CA ASN A 69 -19.86 -18.28 -1.47
C ASN A 69 -18.39 -17.89 -1.74
N ARG A 70 -18.10 -17.05 -2.74
CA ARG A 70 -16.71 -16.57 -3.03
C ARG A 70 -16.40 -15.14 -2.60
N ALA A 71 -17.28 -14.50 -1.82
CA ALA A 71 -17.11 -13.12 -1.38
C ALA A 71 -15.76 -12.85 -0.69
N ASN A 72 -15.32 -13.76 0.18
CA ASN A 72 -14.03 -13.63 0.89
C ASN A 72 -12.83 -13.73 -0.07
N GLU A 73 -12.91 -14.58 -1.09
CA GLU A 73 -11.86 -14.74 -2.11
C GLU A 73 -11.74 -13.47 -2.95
N HIS A 74 -12.86 -12.90 -3.41
CA HIS A 74 -12.88 -11.65 -4.16
C HIS A 74 -12.38 -10.47 -3.33
N TRP A 75 -12.68 -10.44 -2.04
CA TRP A 75 -12.16 -9.42 -1.13
C TRP A 75 -10.63 -9.50 -1.01
N ALA A 76 -10.09 -10.70 -0.76
CA ALA A 76 -8.64 -10.91 -0.68
C ALA A 76 -7.93 -10.57 -2.00
N GLN A 77 -8.53 -10.94 -3.13
CA GLN A 77 -8.01 -10.64 -4.47
C GLN A 77 -8.04 -9.13 -4.77
N ALA A 78 -9.13 -8.44 -4.40
CA ALA A 78 -9.25 -6.98 -4.51
C ALA A 78 -8.16 -6.28 -3.71
N TYR A 79 -7.98 -6.67 -2.44
CA TYR A 79 -6.93 -6.12 -1.58
C TYR A 79 -5.54 -6.33 -2.19
N GLN A 80 -5.22 -7.54 -2.63
CA GLN A 80 -3.92 -7.85 -3.23
C GLN A 80 -3.67 -7.01 -4.50
N ARG A 81 -4.69 -6.88 -5.35
CA ARG A 81 -4.59 -6.08 -6.58
C ARG A 81 -4.36 -4.60 -6.29
N LEU A 82 -5.03 -4.06 -5.28
CA LEU A 82 -4.86 -2.66 -4.86
C LEU A 82 -3.47 -2.43 -4.24
N CYS A 83 -2.98 -3.34 -3.39
CA CYS A 83 -1.62 -3.28 -2.87
C CYS A 83 -0.56 -3.30 -3.98
N LEU A 84 -0.69 -4.19 -4.96
CA LEU A 84 0.22 -4.23 -6.11
C LEU A 84 0.16 -2.96 -6.95
N SER A 85 -1.04 -2.42 -7.19
CA SER A 85 -1.22 -1.19 -7.98
C SER A 85 -0.60 0.05 -7.34
N THR A 86 -0.50 0.06 -6.02
CA THR A 86 0.04 1.18 -5.23
C THR A 86 1.53 1.04 -4.94
N GLY A 87 2.19 0.02 -5.50
CA GLY A 87 3.61 -0.25 -5.28
C GLY A 87 3.91 -0.81 -3.88
N ARG A 88 2.89 -1.20 -3.10
CA ARG A 88 3.08 -1.95 -1.86
C ARG A 88 3.51 -3.36 -2.21
N VAL A 89 4.81 -3.55 -2.30
CA VAL A 89 5.36 -4.89 -2.16
C VAL A 89 5.31 -5.17 -0.67
N LYS A 90 4.43 -6.07 -0.24
CA LYS A 90 4.54 -6.62 1.12
C LYS A 90 6.01 -7.01 1.28
N PRO A 91 6.72 -6.57 2.34
CA PRO A 91 7.93 -7.29 2.70
C PRO A 91 7.45 -8.73 2.83
N CYS A 92 8.09 -9.65 2.12
CA CYS A 92 8.00 -11.04 2.49
C CYS A 92 8.41 -11.06 3.95
N LYS A 93 7.44 -11.00 4.87
CA LYS A 93 7.63 -11.48 6.22
C LYS A 93 7.58 -12.99 6.08
N GLU A 94 8.59 -13.52 5.41
CA GLU A 94 9.05 -14.86 5.64
C GLU A 94 9.91 -14.78 6.89
N MET A 95 9.61 -15.72 7.79
CA MET A 95 10.26 -16.04 9.08
C MET A 95 9.58 -15.45 10.30
#